data_AF-W6R1I3-F1
#
_entry.id   AF-W6R1I3-F1
#
_cell.length_a   1.000
_cell.length_b   1.000
_cell.length_c   1.000
_cell.angle_alpha   90.00
_cell.angle_beta   90.00
_cell.angle_gamma   90.00
#
_symmetry.space_group_name_H-M   'P 1'
#
loop_
_entity.id
_entity.type
_entity.pdbx_description
1 polymer ?
#
loop_
_entity_poly.entity_id
_entity_poly.type
_entity_poly.pdbx_seq_one_letter_code
_entity_poly.pdbx_strand_id
1 'polypeptide(L)'
;MNAINTGQQVSPATLHKVIAASAIGNFVEWFDFAVYGFLAVTIASLFFPPGNPTLALLQTFAVFVVSFALRPLGGIVFGILGDRIGRKRALSITVLLMAGGLALPESSKRPLSYQR
;
A
#
# COMPACT_ATOMS: atom_id res chain seq x y z
N MET A 1 19.95 -7.02 -46.90
CA MET A 1 19.24 -7.70 -45.80
C MET A 1 20.15 -7.67 -44.59
N ASN A 2 19.97 -6.70 -43.67
CA ASN A 2 20.83 -6.53 -42.49
C ASN A 2 20.04 -6.88 -41.22
N ALA A 3 20.71 -7.59 -40.33
CA ALA A 3 20.17 -8.28 -39.18
C ALA A 3 19.47 -7.34 -38.16
N ILE A 4 18.22 -7.66 -37.85
CA ILE A 4 17.51 -7.16 -36.66
C ILE A 4 18.00 -7.95 -35.44
N ASN A 5 19.16 -7.56 -34.92
CA ASN A 5 19.64 -7.97 -33.60
C ASN A 5 19.33 -6.85 -32.59
N THR A 6 18.11 -6.83 -32.04
CA THR A 6 17.77 -5.98 -30.88
C THR A 6 16.83 -6.70 -29.93
N GLY A 7 17.12 -7.97 -29.62
CA GLY A 7 16.66 -8.57 -28.38
C GLY A 7 17.65 -8.19 -27.28
N GLN A 8 17.42 -7.09 -26.57
CA GLN A 8 18.25 -6.70 -25.44
C GLN A 8 18.20 -7.81 -24.39
N GLN A 9 19.22 -8.69 -24.37
CA GLN A 9 19.29 -9.80 -23.40
C GLN A 9 19.45 -9.20 -22.00
N VAL A 10 18.37 -9.20 -21.21
CA VAL A 10 18.40 -8.75 -19.82
C VAL A 10 19.30 -9.70 -19.04
N SER A 11 20.29 -9.17 -18.32
CA SER A 11 21.22 -10.02 -17.58
C SER A 11 20.47 -10.87 -16.55
N PRO A 12 20.86 -12.14 -16.31
CA PRO A 12 20.26 -12.99 -15.28
C PRO A 12 20.25 -12.33 -13.89
N ALA A 13 21.31 -11.57 -13.56
CA ALA A 13 21.40 -10.82 -12.32
C ALA A 13 20.33 -9.70 -12.21
N THR A 14 20.02 -9.02 -13.32
CA THR A 14 18.94 -8.03 -13.37
C THR A 14 17.57 -8.69 -13.21
N LEU A 15 17.34 -9.85 -13.85
CA LEU A 15 16.10 -10.59 -13.69
C LEU A 15 15.87 -11.04 -12.25
N HIS A 16 16.88 -11.65 -11.60
CA HIS A 16 16.79 -12.04 -10.19
C HIS A 16 16.48 -10.85 -9.28
N LYS A 17 17.09 -9.69 -9.54
CA LYS A 17 16.80 -8.47 -8.79
C LYS A 17 15.36 -8.00 -8.96
N VAL A 18 14.82 -8.03 -10.18
CA VAL A 18 13.42 -7.65 -10.46
C VAL A 18 12.46 -8.63 -9.80
N ILE A 19 12.71 -9.94 -9.91
CA ILE A 19 11.89 -10.99 -9.28
C ILE A 19 11.88 -10.82 -7.75
N ALA A 20 13.04 -10.65 -7.14
CA ALA A 20 13.14 -10.44 -5.69
C ALA A 20 12.41 -9.17 -5.25
N ALA A 21 12.55 -8.06 -5.99
CA ALA A 21 11.83 -6.82 -5.69
C ALA A 21 10.30 -7.00 -5.79
N SER A 22 9.82 -7.69 -6.83
CA SER A 22 8.39 -8.01 -6.98
C SER A 22 7.87 -8.94 -5.88
N ALA A 23 8.66 -9.95 -5.50
CA ALA A 23 8.32 -10.89 -4.45
C ALA A 23 8.21 -10.22 -3.08
N ILE A 24 9.16 -9.34 -2.74
CA ILE A 24 9.12 -8.55 -1.50
C ILE A 24 7.90 -7.63 -1.50
N GLY A 25 7.63 -6.93 -2.61
CA GLY A 25 6.45 -6.08 -2.73
C GLY A 25 5.15 -6.85 -2.51
N ASN A 26 5.00 -8.01 -3.16
CA ASN A 26 3.85 -8.88 -2.96
C ASN A 26 3.76 -9.38 -1.51
N PHE A 27 4.87 -9.79 -0.90
CA PHE A 27 4.88 -10.23 0.49
C PHE A 27 4.41 -9.14 1.46
N VAL A 28 4.91 -7.91 1.33
CA VAL A 28 4.49 -6.78 2.17
C VAL A 28 2.99 -6.53 2.04
N GLU A 29 2.47 -6.59 0.82
CA GLU A 29 1.05 -6.42 0.54
C GLU A 29 0.18 -7.47 1.24
N TRP A 30 0.59 -8.75 1.18
CA TRP A 30 -0.09 -9.86 1.87
C TRP A 30 0.08 -9.80 3.39
N PHE A 31 1.23 -9.31 3.87
CA PHE A 31 1.48 -9.13 5.29
C PHE A 31 0.50 -8.12 5.90
N ASP A 32 0.33 -6.95 5.26
CA ASP A 32 -0.60 -5.93 5.73
C ASP A 32 -2.05 -6.46 5.78
N PHE A 33 -2.44 -7.29 4.82
CA PHE A 33 -3.74 -7.96 4.82
C PHE A 33 -3.94 -8.93 5.98
N ALA A 34 -2.92 -9.75 6.26
CA ALA A 34 -2.96 -10.69 7.36
C ALA A 34 -3.07 -9.94 8.70
N VAL A 35 -2.29 -8.87 8.88
CA VAL A 35 -2.34 -8.01 10.07
C VAL A 35 -3.71 -7.34 10.22
N TYR A 36 -4.28 -6.81 9.12
CA TYR A 36 -5.62 -6.20 9.16
C TYR A 36 -6.70 -7.21 9.58
N GLY A 37 -6.69 -8.41 9.00
CA GLY A 37 -7.63 -9.48 9.35
C GLY A 37 -7.47 -9.93 10.81
N PHE A 38 -6.23 -10.08 11.28
CA PHE A 38 -5.93 -10.42 12.67
C PHE A 38 -6.42 -9.36 13.65
N LEU A 39 -6.24 -8.08 13.31
CA LEU A 39 -6.67 -6.95 14.14
C LEU A 39 -8.13 -6.53 13.91
N ALA A 40 -8.89 -7.22 13.05
CA ALA A 40 -10.22 -6.77 12.63
C ALA A 40 -11.18 -6.56 13.81
N VAL A 41 -11.13 -7.42 14.82
CA VAL A 41 -11.95 -7.29 16.05
C VAL A 41 -11.55 -6.05 16.86
N THR A 42 -10.25 -5.78 16.98
CA THR A 42 -9.72 -4.59 17.67
C THR A 42 -10.05 -3.31 16.91
N ILE A 43 -9.96 -3.31 15.58
CA ILE A 43 -10.36 -2.19 14.74
C ILE A 43 -11.86 -1.95 14.89
N ALA A 44 -12.67 -3.01 14.88
CA ALA A 44 -14.12 -2.92 15.03
C ALA A 44 -14.52 -2.23 16.34
N SER A 45 -13.88 -2.59 17.47
CA SER A 45 -14.21 -2.03 18.78
C SER A 45 -13.69 -0.60 18.99
N LEU A 46 -12.61 -0.20 18.32
CA LEU A 46 -12.01 1.12 18.48
C LEU A 46 -12.60 2.19 17.55
N PHE A 47 -13.03 1.81 16.34
CA PHE A 47 -13.45 2.76 15.30
C PHE A 47 -14.96 2.83 15.08
N PHE A 48 -15.71 1.79 15.42
CA PHE A 48 -17.17 1.76 15.24
C PHE A 48 -17.90 1.84 16.59
N PRO A 49 -19.10 2.46 16.62
CA PRO A 49 -19.81 2.70 17.87
C PRO A 49 -20.19 1.41 18.60
N PRO A 50 -20.14 1.41 19.95
CA PRO A 50 -20.53 0.26 20.74
C PRO A 50 -22.04 0.01 20.62
N GLY A 51 -22.42 -1.24 20.35
CA GLY A 51 -23.81 -1.65 20.19
C GLY A 51 -23.94 -3.08 19.66
N ASN A 52 -23.83 -3.24 18.33
CA ASN A 52 -23.88 -4.56 17.70
C ASN A 52 -22.48 -4.98 17.21
N PRO A 53 -21.80 -5.91 17.90
CA PRO A 53 -20.43 -6.29 17.55
C PRO A 53 -20.34 -6.95 16.16
N THR A 54 -21.40 -7.62 15.71
CA THR A 54 -21.47 -8.22 14.37
C THR A 54 -21.51 -7.15 13.29
N LEU A 55 -22.29 -6.07 13.49
CA LEU A 55 -22.33 -4.96 12.53
C LEU A 55 -21.00 -4.22 12.47
N ALA A 56 -20.34 -3.99 13.62
CA ALA A 56 -19.03 -3.35 13.65
C ALA A 56 -17.96 -4.18 12.90
N LEU A 57 -17.93 -5.49 13.09
CA LEU A 57 -17.02 -6.36 12.35
C LEU A 57 -17.32 -6.39 10.85
N LEU A 58 -18.60 -6.41 10.48
CA LEU A 58 -19.03 -6.33 9.08
C LEU A 58 -18.59 -5.00 8.44
N GLN A 59 -18.68 -3.89 9.16
CA GLN A 59 -18.20 -2.59 8.70
C GLN A 59 -16.67 -2.59 8.52
N THR A 60 -15.91 -3.19 9.45
CA THR A 60 -14.46 -3.38 9.29
C THR A 60 -14.14 -4.16 8.01
N PHE A 61 -14.81 -5.29 7.75
CA PHE A 61 -14.62 -6.03 6.51
C PHE A 61 -15.10 -5.25 5.27
N ALA A 62 -16.15 -4.45 5.37
CA ALA A 62 -16.58 -3.59 4.27
C ALA A 62 -15.49 -2.58 3.88
N VAL A 63 -14.82 -1.95 4.86
CA VAL A 63 -13.67 -1.07 4.62
C VAL A 63 -12.53 -1.82 3.93
N PHE A 64 -12.27 -3.06 4.33
CA PHE A 64 -11.29 -3.93 3.67
C PHE A 64 -11.64 -4.16 2.20
N VAL A 65 -12.88 -4.55 1.89
CA VAL A 65 -13.36 -4.76 0.52
C VAL A 65 -13.26 -3.49 -0.32
N VAL A 66 -13.63 -2.34 0.23
CA VAL A 66 -13.49 -1.04 -0.45
C VAL A 66 -12.01 -0.77 -0.79
N SER A 67 -11.10 -1.12 0.10
CA SER A 67 -9.66 -0.98 -0.14
C SER A 67 -9.17 -1.85 -1.30
N PHE A 68 -9.75 -3.04 -1.50
CA PHE A 68 -9.50 -3.84 -2.70
C PHE A 68 -10.02 -3.20 -3.98
N ALA A 69 -11.22 -2.61 -3.95
CA ALA A 69 -11.77 -1.89 -5.11
C ALA A 69 -10.93 -0.65 -5.49
N LEU A 70 -10.29 -0.01 -4.51
CA LEU A 70 -9.38 1.11 -4.75
C LEU A 70 -8.05 0.70 -5.40
N ARG A 71 -7.65 -0.58 -5.35
CA ARG A 71 -6.36 -1.03 -5.93
C ARG A 71 -6.30 -0.94 -7.45
N PRO A 72 -7.29 -1.41 -8.23
CA PRO A 72 -7.34 -1.16 -9.67
C PRO A 72 -7.27 0.33 -10.01
N LEU A 73 -7.98 1.18 -9.25
CA LEU A 73 -7.95 2.63 -9.43
C LEU A 73 -6.55 3.20 -9.19
N GLY A 74 -5.89 2.80 -8.11
CA GLY A 74 -4.50 3.16 -7.84
C GLY A 74 -3.56 2.70 -8.95
N GLY A 75 -3.69 1.45 -9.41
CA GLY A 75 -2.89 0.89 -10.50
C GLY A 75 -3.06 1.66 -11.82
N ILE A 76 -4.27 2.10 -12.15
CA ILE A 76 -4.53 2.91 -13.35
C ILE A 76 -3.89 4.30 -13.20
N VAL A 77 -4.14 4.99 -12.09
CA VAL A 77 -3.63 6.36 -11.87
C VAL A 77 -2.10 6.38 -11.80
N PHE A 78 -1.50 5.54 -10.97
CA PHE A 78 -0.05 5.46 -10.82
C PHE A 78 0.62 4.76 -12.02
N GLY A 79 -0.09 3.91 -12.75
CA GLY A 79 0.37 3.33 -14.02
C GLY A 79 0.54 4.39 -15.10
N ILE A 80 -0.52 5.16 -15.38
CA ILE A 80 -0.49 6.27 -16.34
C ILE A 80 0.55 7.31 -15.93
N LEU A 81 0.61 7.64 -14.63
CA LEU A 81 1.61 8.58 -14.12
C LEU A 81 3.02 8.02 -14.31
N GLY A 82 3.26 6.76 -13.97
CA GLY A 82 4.54 6.07 -14.13
C GLY A 82 5.01 5.96 -15.58
N ASP A 83 4.10 5.82 -16.52
CA ASP A 83 4.43 5.83 -17.95
C ASP A 83 4.76 7.26 -18.46
N ARG A 84 4.21 8.30 -17.84
CA ARG A 84 4.47 9.71 -18.21
C ARG A 84 5.72 10.32 -17.58
N ILE A 85 5.99 10.04 -16.30
CA ILE A 85 7.11 10.64 -15.53
C ILE A 85 8.28 9.68 -15.27
N GLY A 86 8.12 8.41 -15.67
CA GLY A 86 9.08 7.33 -15.45
C GLY A 86 8.79 6.51 -14.19
N ARG A 87 8.77 5.18 -14.34
CA ARG A 87 8.40 4.19 -13.30
C ARG A 87 9.14 4.36 -11.98
N LYS A 88 10.44 4.69 -12.02
CA LYS A 88 11.26 4.90 -10.80
C LYS A 88 10.81 6.11 -9.99
N ARG A 89 10.45 7.21 -10.64
CA ARG A 89 10.00 8.44 -9.97
C ARG A 89 8.60 8.28 -9.40
N ALA A 90 7.70 7.62 -10.14
CA ALA A 90 6.37 7.29 -9.64
C ALA A 90 6.45 6.43 -8.36
N LEU A 91 7.30 5.40 -8.34
CA LEU A 91 7.50 4.57 -7.14
C LEU A 91 7.99 5.40 -5.95
N SER A 92 8.99 6.28 -6.15
CA SER A 92 9.49 7.14 -5.07
C SER A 92 8.42 8.09 -4.54
N ILE A 93 7.58 8.67 -5.41
CA ILE A 93 6.47 9.54 -5.00
C ILE A 93 5.45 8.76 -4.17
N THR A 94 5.07 7.53 -4.58
CA THR A 94 4.15 6.70 -3.81
C THR A 94 4.69 6.36 -2.42
N VAL A 95 5.98 6.01 -2.32
CA VAL A 95 6.64 5.71 -1.04
C VAL A 95 6.68 6.95 -0.13
N LEU A 96 7.03 8.12 -0.69
CA LEU A 96 7.04 9.38 0.06
C LEU A 96 5.64 9.82 0.50
N LEU A 97 4.61 9.59 -0.32
CA LEU A 97 3.21 9.84 0.04
C LEU A 97 2.75 8.93 1.19
N MET A 98 3.07 7.64 1.15
CA MET A 98 2.77 6.72 2.25
C MET A 98 3.46 7.16 3.55
N ALA A 99 4.75 7.48 3.49
CA ALA A 99 5.50 7.95 4.65
C ALA A 99 4.97 9.30 5.19
N GLY A 100 4.66 10.23 4.29
CA GLY A 100 4.11 11.54 4.65
C GLY A 100 2.71 11.44 5.27
N GLY A 101 1.85 10.58 4.74
CA GLY A 101 0.51 10.34 5.28
C GLY A 101 0.52 9.79 6.70
N LEU A 102 1.50 8.94 7.05
CA LEU A 102 1.68 8.43 8.41
C LEU A 102 2.30 9.47 9.37
N ALA A 103 3.16 10.36 8.88
CA ALA A 103 3.82 11.36 9.72
C ALA A 103 2.91 12.52 10.15
N LEU A 104 1.87 12.83 9.37
CA LEU A 104 0.97 13.96 9.63
C LEU A 104 0.09 13.75 10.90
N PRO A 105 -0.49 12.57 11.17
CA PRO A 105 -1.25 12.29 12.39
C PRO A 105 -0.46 12.44 13.69
N GLU A 106 0.83 12.08 13.70
CA GLU A 106 1.69 12.09 14.90
C GLU A 106 1.90 13.51 15.45
N SER A 107 1.95 14.52 14.57
CA SER A 107 2.19 15.91 14.96
C SER A 107 1.05 16.54 15.77
N SER A 108 -0.16 15.96 15.71
CA SER A 108 -1.38 16.54 16.31
C SER A 108 -1.71 16.01 17.70
N LYS A 109 -1.03 14.98 18.21
CA LYS A 109 -1.30 14.41 19.54
C LYS A 109 -0.12 14.64 20.49
N ARG A 110 0.15 15.91 20.79
CA ARG A 110 0.86 16.26 22.03
C ARG A 110 -0.18 16.49 23.12
N PRO A 111 -0.38 15.58 24.08
CA PRO A 111 -1.19 15.90 25.26
C PRO A 111 -0.48 17.01 26.04
N LEU A 112 -1.08 18.20 26.07
CA LEU A 112 -0.60 19.35 26.85
C LEU A 112 -0.94 19.23 28.35
N SER A 113 -0.85 18.04 28.92
CA SER A 113 -1.17 17.76 30.33
C SER A 113 0.10 17.45 31.15
N TYR A 114 1.11 18.31 31.03
CA TYR A 114 2.15 18.52 32.03
C TYR A 114 2.30 20.03 32.34
N GLN A 115 1.18 20.68 32.61
CA GLN A 115 1.14 21.96 33.33
C GLN A 115 -0.02 21.91 34.33
N ARG A 116 0.37 21.80 35.61
CA ARG A 116 -0.40 21.69 36.86
C ARG A 116 -0.82 20.30 37.29
#